data_AF-A0A496P2A1-F1
#
_entry.id   AF-A0A496P2A1-F1
#
_cell.length_a   1.000
_cell.length_b   1.000
_cell.length_c   1.000
_cell.angle_alpha   90.00
_cell.angle_beta   90.00
_cell.angle_gamma   90.00
#
_symmetry.space_group_name_H-M   'P 1'
#
loop_
_entity.id
_entity.type
_entity.pdbx_description
1 polymer ?
#
loop_
_entity_poly.entity_id
_entity_poly.type
_entity_poly.pdbx_seq_one_letter_code
_entity_poly.pdbx_strand_id
1 'polypeptide(L)'
;GKFKLLKTRLTNPLAVGDFVEFELESSDVAWITKIEPRKNYLIRKSVNLSKEAHIIASNIDTACFIFTLKFPETSLGFLDRFLVCCEAYNIQPLILFNKIDTLNAEELELLEDLQQLYQNIGYETLKISSVSGENIETLKNLLKDKVSVFFGHSGSGKSTLVNTLEPTLDLKTGEISEAHLKGKHTTTFAQMHFWSFGGSVIDTPGVREFAMVDIEKEEIQHFFPEIFEEGKNCKFHNCLHINEPKCSVIA
;
A
#
# COMPACT_ATOMS: atom_id res chain seq x y z
N GLY A 1 -29.39 -3.92 -0.62
CA GLY A 1 -29.13 -2.64 0.08
C GLY A 1 -29.26 -1.49 -0.90
N LYS A 2 -29.81 -0.35 -0.46
CA LYS A 2 -30.08 0.85 -1.29
C LYS A 2 -28.90 1.28 -2.17
N PHE A 3 -27.65 1.03 -1.75
CA PHE A 3 -26.45 1.41 -2.51
C PHE A 3 -26.16 0.54 -3.75
N LYS A 4 -26.74 -0.67 -3.89
CA LYS A 4 -26.63 -1.46 -5.14
C LYS A 4 -27.41 -0.86 -6.31
N LEU A 5 -28.25 0.15 -6.07
CA LEU A 5 -29.09 0.81 -7.09
C LEU A 5 -28.40 2.02 -7.73
N LEU A 6 -27.24 2.44 -7.23
CA LEU A 6 -26.42 3.47 -7.87
C LEU A 6 -25.66 2.81 -9.02
N LYS A 7 -25.93 3.24 -10.26
CA LYS A 7 -25.22 2.81 -11.49
C LYS A 7 -23.77 3.32 -11.51
N THR A 8 -22.95 2.86 -10.58
CA THR A 8 -21.49 3.02 -10.60
C THR A 8 -20.85 1.71 -11.04
N ARG A 9 -19.68 1.74 -11.69
CA ARG A 9 -18.90 0.52 -12.08
C ARG A 9 -18.35 -0.27 -10.87
N LEU A 10 -18.84 0.03 -9.66
CA LEU A 10 -18.42 -0.54 -8.38
C LEU A 10 -19.49 -1.55 -7.94
N THR A 11 -19.11 -2.80 -7.78
CA THR A 11 -20.03 -3.91 -7.42
C THR A 11 -20.36 -3.98 -5.93
N ASN A 12 -19.47 -3.44 -5.09
CA ASN A 12 -19.66 -3.24 -3.66
C ASN A 12 -19.32 -1.78 -3.32
N PRO A 13 -20.31 -0.99 -2.86
CA PRO A 13 -20.09 0.43 -2.57
C PRO A 13 -19.38 0.65 -1.23
N LEU A 14 -19.31 -0.37 -0.36
CA LEU A 14 -18.66 -0.30 0.94
C LEU A 14 -17.28 -0.93 0.90
N ALA A 15 -16.34 -0.26 1.57
CA ALA A 15 -14.97 -0.69 1.75
C ALA A 15 -14.58 -0.63 3.23
N VAL A 16 -13.55 -1.40 3.59
CA VAL A 16 -12.99 -1.32 4.94
C VAL A 16 -12.34 0.05 5.13
N GLY A 17 -12.58 0.68 6.28
CA GLY A 17 -12.14 2.04 6.58
C GLY A 17 -13.12 3.15 6.19
N ASP A 18 -14.28 2.82 5.61
CA ASP A 18 -15.33 3.82 5.35
C ASP A 18 -15.90 4.38 6.67
N PHE A 19 -16.02 5.70 6.74
CA PHE A 19 -16.84 6.35 7.77
C PHE A 19 -18.30 6.30 7.33
N VAL A 20 -19.17 5.76 8.19
CA VAL A 20 -20.58 5.54 7.88
C VAL A 20 -21.48 6.06 9.00
N GLU A 21 -22.62 6.61 8.60
CA GLU A 21 -23.75 6.81 9.50
C GLU A 21 -24.58 5.53 9.48
N PHE A 22 -25.05 5.08 10.65
CA PHE A 22 -25.89 3.90 10.76
C PHE A 22 -27.01 4.08 11.77
N GLU A 23 -28.12 3.37 11.54
CA GLU A 23 -29.27 3.28 12.43
C GLU A 23 -29.40 1.85 12.95
N LEU A 24 -29.60 1.70 14.26
CA LEU A 24 -29.83 0.39 14.89
C LEU A 24 -31.29 -0.02 14.69
N GLU A 25 -31.51 -1.19 14.06
CA GLU A 25 -32.85 -1.78 13.95
C GLU A 25 -33.15 -2.70 15.14
N SER A 26 -32.12 -3.38 15.65
CA SER A 26 -32.17 -4.25 16.84
C SER A 26 -30.77 -4.32 17.49
N SER A 27 -30.61 -5.05 18.60
CA SER A 27 -29.35 -5.10 19.38
C SER A 27 -28.12 -5.44 18.55
N ASP A 28 -28.27 -6.25 17.49
CA ASP A 28 -27.15 -6.82 16.74
C ASP A 28 -27.21 -6.51 15.23
N VAL A 29 -28.15 -5.67 14.78
CA VAL A 29 -28.33 -5.32 13.37
C VAL A 29 -28.43 -3.81 13.19
N ALA A 30 -27.53 -3.28 12.36
CA ALA A 30 -27.47 -1.87 11.97
C ALA A 30 -27.65 -1.71 10.45
N TRP A 31 -28.37 -0.67 10.05
CA TRP A 31 -28.46 -0.23 8.65
C TRP A 31 -27.55 0.96 8.42
N ILE A 32 -26.61 0.80 7.49
CA ILE A 32 -25.82 1.93 7.01
C ILE A 32 -26.74 2.85 6.20
N THR A 33 -26.91 4.09 6.65
CA THR A 33 -27.75 5.10 6.02
C THR A 33 -26.96 5.97 5.05
N LYS A 34 -25.68 6.22 5.35
CA LYS A 34 -24.80 7.08 4.56
C LYS A 34 -23.34 6.65 4.67
N ILE A 35 -22.59 6.88 3.59
CA ILE A 35 -21.13 6.73 3.54
C ILE A 35 -20.56 8.13 3.36
N GLU A 36 -19.64 8.52 4.22
CA GLU A 36 -18.98 9.82 4.12
C GLU A 36 -18.00 9.87 2.93
N PRO A 37 -17.65 11.07 2.42
CA PRO A 37 -16.62 11.21 1.41
C PRO A 37 -15.29 10.60 1.85
N ARG A 38 -14.70 9.78 0.97
CA ARG A 38 -13.38 9.17 1.20
C ARG A 38 -12.27 10.17 0.92
N LYS A 39 -11.25 10.22 1.76
CA LYS A 39 -10.02 11.00 1.45
C LYS A 39 -9.18 10.32 0.35
N ASN A 40 -9.16 8.99 0.35
CA ASN A 40 -8.47 8.12 -0.62
C ASN A 40 -9.02 6.70 -0.54
N TYR A 41 -8.62 5.84 -1.48
CA TYR A 41 -9.08 4.45 -1.53
C TYR A 41 -8.16 3.54 -2.33
N LEU A 42 -8.29 2.23 -2.06
CA LEU A 42 -7.54 1.17 -2.72
C LEU A 42 -8.47 0.32 -3.58
N ILE A 43 -8.08 0.15 -4.85
CA ILE A 43 -8.83 -0.63 -5.82
C ILE A 43 -8.13 -1.95 -6.12
N ARG A 44 -8.92 -3.01 -6.21
CA ARG A 44 -8.54 -4.29 -6.80
C ARG A 44 -9.30 -4.50 -8.11
N LYS A 45 -8.57 -4.82 -9.20
CA LYS A 45 -9.18 -5.32 -10.45
C LYS A 45 -9.65 -6.76 -10.26
N SER A 46 -10.90 -7.06 -10.63
CA SER A 46 -11.40 -8.43 -10.65
C SER A 46 -10.77 -9.22 -11.80
N VAL A 47 -10.24 -10.42 -11.52
CA VAL A 47 -9.64 -11.30 -12.53
C VAL A 47 -10.67 -11.87 -13.52
N ASN A 48 -11.96 -11.91 -13.14
CA ASN A 48 -13.01 -12.56 -13.92
C ASN A 48 -13.98 -11.59 -14.62
N LEU A 49 -13.98 -10.31 -14.24
CA LEU A 49 -14.85 -9.27 -14.82
C LEU A 49 -13.99 -8.04 -15.11
N SER A 50 -13.48 -7.97 -16.34
CA SER A 50 -12.50 -6.98 -16.82
C SER A 50 -12.93 -5.51 -16.75
N LYS A 51 -14.14 -5.21 -16.26
CA LYS A 51 -14.70 -3.85 -16.17
C LYS A 51 -15.13 -3.43 -14.77
N GLU A 52 -14.99 -4.30 -13.77
CA GLU A 52 -15.47 -4.04 -12.42
C GLU A 52 -14.30 -3.85 -11.46
N ALA A 53 -14.13 -2.60 -11.04
CA ALA A 53 -13.21 -2.19 -9.99
C ALA A 53 -13.91 -2.40 -8.64
N HIS A 54 -13.23 -3.05 -7.68
CA HIS A 54 -13.74 -3.16 -6.32
C HIS A 54 -12.86 -2.31 -5.41
N ILE A 55 -13.47 -1.35 -4.71
CA ILE A 55 -12.79 -0.66 -3.64
C ILE A 55 -12.78 -1.60 -2.43
N ILE A 56 -11.58 -1.86 -1.92
CA ILE A 56 -11.37 -2.86 -0.86
C ILE A 56 -10.94 -2.22 0.46
N ALA A 57 -10.30 -1.06 0.40
CA ALA A 57 -9.89 -0.27 1.55
C ALA A 57 -10.05 1.22 1.23
N SER A 58 -10.26 2.04 2.25
CA SER A 58 -10.46 3.48 2.13
C SER A 58 -9.95 4.21 3.35
N ASN A 59 -9.75 5.52 3.21
CA ASN A 59 -9.28 6.40 4.28
C ASN A 59 -7.96 5.95 4.91
N ILE A 60 -7.03 5.49 4.07
CA ILE A 60 -5.70 5.04 4.45
C ILE A 60 -4.81 6.27 4.69
N ASP A 61 -4.14 6.32 5.84
CA ASP A 61 -3.15 7.35 6.14
C ASP A 61 -1.76 6.97 5.60
N THR A 62 -1.37 5.71 5.73
CA THR A 62 -0.01 5.28 5.39
C THR A 62 0.01 3.93 4.69
N ALA A 63 0.62 3.88 3.51
CA ALA A 63 0.89 2.62 2.81
C ALA A 63 2.34 2.18 3.06
N CYS A 64 2.51 1.14 3.88
CA CYS A 64 3.81 0.60 4.24
C CYS A 64 4.27 -0.42 3.18
N PHE A 65 5.36 -0.14 2.48
CA PHE A 65 5.95 -1.07 1.53
C PHE A 65 7.14 -1.80 2.15
N ILE A 66 7.02 -3.12 2.30
CA ILE A 66 8.11 -3.96 2.79
C ILE A 66 9.06 -4.29 1.65
N PHE A 67 10.19 -3.60 1.62
CA PHE A 67 11.31 -3.86 0.72
C PHE A 67 12.30 -4.81 1.39
N THR A 68 12.77 -5.81 0.67
CA THR A 68 13.83 -6.73 1.11
C THR A 68 14.89 -6.83 0.03
N LEU A 69 16.16 -6.67 0.41
CA LEU A 69 17.30 -6.79 -0.52
C LEU A 69 17.52 -8.25 -0.95
N LYS A 70 17.20 -9.21 -0.06
CA LYS A 70 17.26 -10.63 -0.34
C LYS A 70 16.19 -11.42 0.40
N PHE A 71 15.86 -12.60 -0.13
CA PHE A 71 14.94 -13.59 0.43
C PHE A 71 13.53 -13.07 0.80
N PRO A 72 12.69 -12.64 -0.15
CA PRO A 72 12.97 -12.49 -1.58
C PRO A 72 13.62 -11.14 -1.89
N GLU A 73 14.31 -11.04 -3.01
CA GLU A 73 14.74 -9.74 -3.54
C GLU A 73 13.52 -8.96 -4.04
N THR A 74 13.47 -7.66 -3.76
CA THR A 74 12.44 -6.74 -4.23
C THR A 74 13.03 -5.86 -5.33
N SER A 75 12.43 -5.89 -6.52
CA SER A 75 12.89 -5.04 -7.61
C SER A 75 12.49 -3.58 -7.39
N LEU A 76 13.37 -2.65 -7.80
CA LEU A 76 13.07 -1.21 -7.75
C LEU A 76 11.83 -0.86 -8.58
N GLY A 77 11.69 -1.45 -9.77
CA GLY A 77 10.48 -1.25 -10.59
C GLY A 77 9.18 -1.79 -9.96
N PHE A 78 9.24 -2.64 -8.93
CA PHE A 78 8.05 -2.98 -8.14
C PHE A 78 7.74 -1.91 -7.09
N LEU A 79 8.77 -1.42 -6.39
CA LEU A 79 8.66 -0.29 -5.47
C LEU A 79 8.16 0.97 -6.19
N ASP A 80 8.75 1.35 -7.32
CA ASP A 80 8.38 2.55 -8.07
C ASP A 80 6.92 2.50 -8.54
N ARG A 81 6.46 1.34 -9.03
CA ARG A 81 5.04 1.14 -9.39
C ARG A 81 4.11 1.31 -8.19
N PHE A 82 4.53 0.88 -7.02
CA PHE A 82 3.78 1.08 -5.78
C PHE A 82 3.75 2.58 -5.39
N LEU A 83 4.88 3.28 -5.47
CA LEU A 83 4.99 4.69 -5.12
C LEU A 83 4.11 5.55 -6.04
N VAL A 84 4.17 5.31 -7.36
CA VAL A 84 3.28 5.96 -8.35
C VAL A 84 1.81 5.75 -8.01
N CYS A 85 1.43 4.54 -7.56
CA CYS A 85 0.05 4.30 -7.13
C CYS A 85 -0.32 5.10 -5.87
N CYS A 86 0.60 5.20 -4.92
CA CYS A 86 0.39 5.96 -3.68
C CYS A 86 0.17 7.45 -4.00
N GLU A 87 0.99 8.02 -4.89
CA GLU A 87 0.82 9.40 -5.39
C GLU A 87 -0.52 9.57 -6.11
N ALA A 88 -0.86 8.67 -7.03
CA ALA A 88 -2.11 8.76 -7.79
C ALA A 88 -3.37 8.66 -6.91
N TYR A 89 -3.31 7.91 -5.81
CA TYR A 89 -4.42 7.77 -4.87
C TYR A 89 -4.30 8.69 -3.64
N ASN A 90 -3.31 9.59 -3.59
CA ASN A 90 -3.05 10.47 -2.45
C ASN A 90 -2.97 9.73 -1.10
N ILE A 91 -2.14 8.69 -1.07
CA ILE A 91 -1.82 7.89 0.12
C ILE A 91 -0.34 8.09 0.42
N GLN A 92 0.01 8.45 1.65
CA GLN A 92 1.41 8.65 2.02
C GLN A 92 2.16 7.30 2.05
N PRO A 93 3.19 7.09 1.21
CA PRO A 93 3.97 5.86 1.25
C PRO A 93 5.03 5.90 2.37
N LEU A 94 5.30 4.75 2.96
CA LEU A 94 6.41 4.52 3.90
C LEU A 94 7.19 3.30 3.45
N ILE A 95 8.45 3.48 3.07
CA ILE A 95 9.31 2.40 2.60
C ILE A 95 9.99 1.75 3.81
N LEU A 96 9.72 0.47 4.03
CA LEU A 96 10.26 -0.31 5.13
C LEU A 96 11.31 -1.29 4.59
N PHE A 97 12.58 -0.97 4.77
CA PHE A 97 13.70 -1.84 4.45
C PHE A 97 13.82 -2.90 5.54
N ASN A 98 13.25 -4.09 5.30
CA ASN A 98 13.17 -5.16 6.28
C ASN A 98 14.32 -6.17 6.15
N LYS A 99 14.48 -7.02 7.18
CA LYS A 99 15.47 -8.10 7.26
C LYS A 99 16.92 -7.61 7.25
N ILE A 100 17.16 -6.43 7.78
CA ILE A 100 18.51 -5.85 7.90
C ILE A 100 19.45 -6.73 8.73
N ASP A 101 18.90 -7.56 9.63
CA ASP A 101 19.62 -8.57 10.42
C ASP A 101 20.29 -9.66 9.57
N THR A 102 19.85 -9.83 8.32
CA THR A 102 20.39 -10.85 7.41
C THR A 102 21.50 -10.33 6.50
N LEU A 103 21.76 -9.02 6.51
CA LEU A 103 22.65 -8.35 5.57
C LEU A 103 24.10 -8.33 6.08
N ASN A 104 25.06 -8.51 5.18
CA ASN A 104 26.47 -8.27 5.45
C ASN A 104 26.83 -6.78 5.29
N ALA A 105 28.08 -6.40 5.55
CA ALA A 105 28.52 -5.00 5.50
C ALA A 105 28.34 -4.35 4.10
N GLU A 106 28.67 -5.05 3.03
CA GLU A 106 28.54 -4.54 1.64
C GLU A 106 27.05 -4.39 1.26
N GLU A 107 26.22 -5.33 1.68
CA GLU A 107 24.77 -5.28 1.45
C GLU A 107 24.08 -4.17 2.26
N LEU A 108 24.59 -3.86 3.46
CA LEU A 108 24.11 -2.74 4.26
C LEU A 108 24.46 -1.39 3.62
N GLU A 109 25.67 -1.26 3.07
CA GLU A 109 26.09 -0.05 2.33
C GLU A 109 25.18 0.18 1.10
N LEU A 110 24.91 -0.87 0.32
CA LEU A 110 23.97 -0.80 -0.80
C LEU A 110 22.55 -0.38 -0.36
N LEU A 111 22.08 -0.91 0.78
CA LEU A 111 20.79 -0.56 1.34
C LEU A 111 20.74 0.92 1.78
N GLU A 112 21.84 1.44 2.32
CA GLU A 112 21.97 2.84 2.73
C GLU A 112 21.95 3.79 1.53
N ASP A 113 22.64 3.46 0.44
CA ASP A 113 22.59 4.21 -0.81
C ASP A 113 21.16 4.26 -1.38
N LEU A 114 20.47 3.11 -1.41
CA LEU A 114 19.07 3.03 -1.84
C LEU A 114 18.16 3.84 -0.93
N GLN A 115 18.34 3.75 0.38
CA GLN A 115 17.57 4.53 1.35
C GLN A 115 17.75 6.03 1.10
N GLN A 116 19.00 6.49 0.95
CA GLN A 116 19.31 7.89 0.70
C GLN A 116 18.72 8.39 -0.61
N LEU A 117 18.74 7.56 -1.67
CA LEU A 117 18.11 7.89 -2.95
C LEU A 117 16.63 8.22 -2.79
N TYR A 118 15.84 7.32 -2.17
CA TYR A 118 14.40 7.56 -2.00
C TYR A 118 14.09 8.68 -1.00
N GLN A 119 14.93 8.89 0.02
CA GLN A 119 14.82 10.04 0.92
C GLN A 119 15.05 11.36 0.18
N ASN A 120 16.03 11.43 -0.73
CA ASN A 120 16.31 12.62 -1.53
C ASN A 120 15.16 12.97 -2.48
N ILE A 121 14.41 11.96 -2.95
CA ILE A 121 13.17 12.17 -3.74
C ILE A 121 12.04 12.73 -2.86
N GLY A 122 12.08 12.47 -1.54
CA GLY A 122 11.11 12.98 -0.57
C GLY A 122 10.27 11.90 0.11
N TYR A 123 10.57 10.61 -0.10
CA TYR A 123 9.84 9.53 0.55
C TYR A 123 10.33 9.24 1.96
N GLU A 124 9.39 8.93 2.87
CA GLU A 124 9.73 8.44 4.19
C GLU A 124 10.23 6.99 4.11
N THR A 125 11.32 6.69 4.80
CA THR A 125 11.96 5.38 4.81
C THR A 125 12.34 4.95 6.22
N LEU A 126 12.31 3.66 6.52
CA LEU A 126 12.80 3.11 7.78
C LEU A 126 13.45 1.74 7.57
N LYS A 127 14.67 1.57 8.10
CA LYS A 127 15.32 0.25 8.24
C LYS A 127 14.74 -0.48 9.43
N ILE A 128 14.29 -1.72 9.27
CA ILE A 128 13.69 -2.52 10.35
C ILE A 128 14.17 -3.97 10.30
N SER A 129 14.09 -4.64 11.44
CA SER A 129 14.10 -6.11 11.50
C SER A 129 12.97 -6.58 12.40
N SER A 130 12.05 -7.33 11.80
CA SER A 130 10.96 -7.97 12.58
C SER A 130 11.47 -9.03 13.55
N VAL A 131 12.67 -9.58 13.32
CA VAL A 131 13.27 -10.68 14.10
C VAL A 131 14.11 -10.13 15.25
N SER A 132 15.01 -9.18 15.00
CA SER A 132 15.82 -8.57 16.07
C SER A 132 15.05 -7.51 16.87
N GLY A 133 13.94 -7.00 16.32
CA GLY A 133 13.16 -5.92 16.92
C GLY A 133 13.71 -4.52 16.60
N GLU A 134 14.72 -4.43 15.73
CA GLU A 134 15.34 -3.15 15.38
C GLU A 134 14.34 -2.19 14.73
N ASN A 135 14.28 -0.96 15.29
CA ASN A 135 13.41 0.14 14.88
C ASN A 135 11.90 -0.14 14.89
N ILE A 136 11.45 -1.21 15.55
CA ILE A 136 10.02 -1.52 15.69
C ILE A 136 9.29 -0.45 16.51
N GLU A 137 9.92 0.09 17.55
CA GLU A 137 9.30 1.16 18.35
C GLU A 137 9.15 2.46 17.55
N THR A 138 10.15 2.78 16.71
CA THR A 138 10.07 3.90 15.77
C THR A 138 8.91 3.70 14.79
N LEU A 139 8.73 2.47 14.28
CA LEU A 139 7.60 2.15 13.40
C LEU A 139 6.25 2.29 14.12
N LYS A 140 6.13 1.85 15.38
CA LYS A 140 4.89 2.04 16.17
C LYS A 140 4.52 3.52 16.28
N ASN A 141 5.51 4.38 16.56
CA ASN A 141 5.28 5.82 16.63
C ASN A 141 4.85 6.42 15.28
N LEU A 142 5.40 5.95 14.16
CA LEU A 142 5.00 6.41 12.82
C LEU A 142 3.57 6.01 12.47
N LEU A 143 3.11 4.84 12.93
CA LEU A 143 1.78 4.26 12.65
C LEU A 143 0.72 4.60 13.69
N LYS A 144 1.11 5.22 14.80
CA LYS A 144 0.21 5.58 15.88
C LYS A 144 -0.93 6.47 15.38
N ASP A 145 -2.15 6.10 15.76
CA ASP A 145 -3.39 6.81 15.44
C ASP A 145 -3.69 6.94 13.92
N LYS A 146 -3.00 6.15 13.09
CA LYS A 146 -3.15 6.12 11.63
C LYS A 146 -3.78 4.82 11.15
N VAL A 147 -4.50 4.89 10.03
CA VAL A 147 -4.93 3.71 9.27
C VAL A 147 -3.83 3.32 8.29
N SER A 148 -3.25 2.14 8.47
CA SER A 148 -2.16 1.66 7.62
C SER A 148 -2.51 0.41 6.83
N VAL A 149 -1.72 0.14 5.79
CA VAL A 149 -1.82 -1.06 4.96
C VAL A 149 -0.41 -1.53 4.60
N PHE A 150 -0.18 -2.85 4.54
CA PHE A 150 1.15 -3.41 4.28
C PHE A 150 1.23 -4.11 2.93
N PHE A 151 2.26 -3.75 2.16
CA PHE A 151 2.55 -4.26 0.83
C PHE A 151 3.96 -4.88 0.75
N GLY A 152 4.20 -5.69 -0.28
CA GLY A 152 5.48 -6.34 -0.52
C GLY A 152 5.32 -7.81 -0.93
N HIS A 153 6.43 -8.43 -1.34
CA HIS A 153 6.41 -9.82 -1.82
C HIS A 153 5.96 -10.84 -0.77
N SER A 154 5.48 -12.00 -1.24
CA SER A 154 5.34 -13.18 -0.36
C SER A 154 6.69 -13.48 0.30
N GLY A 155 6.72 -13.69 1.61
CA GLY A 155 7.95 -13.96 2.35
C GLY A 155 8.79 -12.73 2.72
N SER A 156 8.38 -11.50 2.35
CA SER A 156 9.09 -10.26 2.74
C SER A 156 9.01 -9.93 4.23
N GLY A 157 8.15 -10.62 4.98
CA GLY A 157 8.01 -10.48 6.44
C GLY A 157 6.80 -9.67 6.90
N LYS A 158 5.82 -9.37 6.03
CA LYS A 158 4.58 -8.65 6.39
C LYS A 158 3.86 -9.22 7.62
N SER A 159 3.49 -10.50 7.60
CA SER A 159 2.75 -11.13 8.71
C SER A 159 3.57 -11.18 9.99
N THR A 160 4.87 -11.47 9.87
CA THR A 160 5.81 -11.41 11.00
C THR A 160 5.84 -10.03 11.61
N LEU A 161 5.96 -8.98 10.79
CA LEU A 161 5.98 -7.60 11.25
C LEU A 161 4.67 -7.20 11.96
N VAL A 162 3.52 -7.55 11.39
CA VAL A 162 2.21 -7.25 12.00
C VAL A 162 2.08 -7.94 13.36
N ASN A 163 2.52 -9.19 13.49
CA ASN A 163 2.53 -9.88 14.78
C ASN A 163 3.56 -9.31 15.76
N THR A 164 4.71 -8.82 15.28
CA THR A 164 5.68 -8.13 16.14
C THR A 164 5.11 -6.80 16.66
N LEU A 165 4.32 -6.09 15.85
CA LEU A 165 3.64 -4.85 16.24
C LEU A 165 2.48 -5.10 17.19
N GLU A 166 1.69 -6.15 16.95
CA GLU A 166 0.54 -6.55 17.75
C GLU A 166 0.48 -8.08 17.92
N PRO A 167 1.10 -8.62 18.98
CA PRO A 167 1.17 -10.06 19.22
C PRO A 167 -0.19 -10.74 19.38
N THR A 168 -1.23 -9.99 19.73
CA THR A 168 -2.59 -10.52 19.93
C THR A 168 -3.33 -10.88 18.65
N LEU A 169 -2.87 -10.40 17.49
CA LEU A 169 -3.52 -10.70 16.21
C LEU A 169 -3.28 -12.14 15.72
N ASP A 170 -2.24 -12.80 16.23
CA ASP A 170 -1.87 -14.20 15.92
C ASP A 170 -2.06 -14.57 14.43
N LEU A 171 -1.65 -13.67 13.53
CA LEU A 171 -1.76 -13.93 12.11
C LEU A 171 -0.82 -15.09 11.78
N LYS A 172 -1.30 -16.11 11.07
CA LYS A 172 -0.50 -17.30 10.75
C LYS A 172 0.83 -16.90 10.08
N THR A 173 1.94 -17.03 10.79
CA THR A 173 3.30 -16.87 10.28
C THR A 173 3.72 -18.16 9.59
N GLY A 174 3.22 -18.37 8.38
CA GLY A 174 3.66 -19.43 7.49
C GLY A 174 3.75 -18.84 6.10
N GLU A 175 4.62 -19.41 5.26
CA GLU A 175 4.74 -19.07 3.84
C GLU A 175 3.38 -18.64 3.27
N ILE A 176 3.31 -17.44 2.70
CA ILE A 176 2.14 -17.01 1.94
C ILE A 176 2.13 -17.87 0.67
N SER A 177 1.75 -19.15 0.76
CA SER A 177 1.42 -20.00 -0.39
C SER A 177 0.71 -21.34 -0.12
N GLU A 178 0.48 -21.81 1.11
CA GLU A 178 -0.25 -23.10 1.30
C GLU A 178 -1.68 -23.02 1.86
N ALA A 179 -2.20 -21.83 2.16
CA ALA A 179 -3.65 -21.66 2.42
C ALA A 179 -4.52 -21.72 1.14
N HIS A 180 -3.91 -22.05 -0.02
CA HIS A 180 -4.59 -22.07 -1.32
C HIS A 180 -4.65 -23.45 -2.00
N LEU A 181 -4.14 -24.52 -1.40
CA LEU A 181 -4.14 -25.85 -2.03
C LEU A 181 -5.25 -26.81 -1.55
N LYS A 182 -6.17 -26.39 -0.68
CA LYS A 182 -7.41 -27.14 -0.44
C LYS A 182 -8.59 -26.19 -0.37
N GLY A 183 -9.41 -26.23 -1.41
CA GLY A 183 -10.63 -25.43 -1.52
C GLY A 183 -11.55 -25.65 -0.32
N LYS A 184 -11.68 -24.61 0.51
CA LYS A 184 -12.88 -24.27 1.30
C LYS A 184 -12.61 -22.97 2.04
N HIS A 185 -13.18 -21.88 1.52
CA HIS A 185 -13.22 -20.54 2.14
C HIS A 185 -11.87 -19.84 2.33
N THR A 186 -11.28 -19.37 1.23
CA THR A 186 -10.28 -18.29 1.26
C THR A 186 -10.94 -17.02 1.81
N THR A 187 -10.36 -16.34 2.78
CA THR A 187 -10.82 -15.03 3.28
C THR A 187 -10.71 -14.00 2.15
N THR A 188 -11.81 -13.77 1.42
CA THR A 188 -11.87 -12.90 0.24
C THR A 188 -12.02 -11.41 0.55
N PHE A 189 -12.21 -11.07 1.82
CA PHE A 189 -12.53 -9.72 2.26
C PHE A 189 -11.37 -9.11 3.03
N ALA A 190 -11.11 -7.83 2.77
CA ALA A 190 -10.23 -7.03 3.62
C ALA A 190 -10.79 -6.98 5.05
N GLN A 191 -9.91 -6.89 6.03
CA GLN A 191 -10.28 -6.78 7.45
C GLN A 191 -9.47 -5.67 8.10
N MET A 192 -10.05 -4.96 9.05
CA MET A 192 -9.35 -3.95 9.84
C MET A 192 -9.05 -4.52 11.22
N HIS A 193 -7.80 -4.42 11.63
CA HIS A 193 -7.30 -4.78 12.95
C HIS A 193 -6.81 -3.53 13.65
N PHE A 194 -7.11 -3.38 14.93
CA PHE A 194 -6.72 -2.22 15.71
C PHE A 194 -5.42 -2.47 16.46
N TRP A 195 -4.56 -1.46 16.48
CA TRP A 195 -3.32 -1.50 17.26
C TRP A 195 -3.60 -1.18 18.72
N SER A 196 -2.92 -1.88 19.64
CA SER A 196 -2.95 -1.55 21.07
C SER A 196 -2.39 -0.15 21.38
N PHE A 197 -1.52 0.38 20.52
CA PHE A 197 -0.90 1.70 20.66
C PHE A 197 -1.66 2.84 19.95
N GLY A 198 -2.84 2.54 19.37
CA GLY A 198 -3.66 3.50 18.62
C GLY A 198 -3.44 3.40 17.12
N GLY A 199 -4.52 3.59 16.35
CA GLY A 199 -4.54 3.37 14.90
C GLY A 199 -5.02 1.96 14.51
N SER A 200 -4.88 1.63 13.24
CA SER A 200 -5.31 0.34 12.70
C SER A 200 -4.50 -0.09 11.49
N VAL A 201 -4.55 -1.38 11.16
CA VAL A 201 -4.07 -1.95 9.91
C VAL A 201 -5.21 -2.61 9.16
N ILE A 202 -5.28 -2.34 7.87
CA ILE A 202 -6.16 -3.07 6.96
C ILE A 202 -5.37 -4.22 6.36
N ASP A 203 -5.71 -5.45 6.72
CA ASP A 203 -5.22 -6.63 6.02
C ASP A 203 -6.03 -6.82 4.74
N THR A 204 -5.33 -6.88 3.60
CA THR A 204 -5.95 -7.04 2.28
C THR A 204 -5.49 -8.35 1.61
N PRO A 205 -6.05 -9.52 1.99
CA PRO A 205 -5.64 -10.80 1.45
C PRO A 205 -5.75 -10.87 -0.09
N GLY A 206 -4.66 -11.29 -0.73
CA GLY A 206 -4.60 -11.50 -2.18
C GLY A 206 -4.47 -10.24 -3.02
N VAL A 207 -4.26 -9.07 -2.41
CA VAL A 207 -3.85 -7.85 -3.12
C VAL A 207 -2.34 -7.87 -3.20
N ARG A 208 -1.83 -8.08 -4.43
CA ARG A 208 -0.39 -8.18 -4.68
C ARG A 208 0.21 -6.84 -5.10
N GLU A 209 -0.58 -6.00 -5.77
CA GLU A 209 -0.18 -4.69 -6.26
C GLU A 209 -1.40 -3.76 -6.22
N PHE A 210 -1.17 -2.45 -6.06
CA PHE A 210 -2.19 -1.45 -6.34
C PHE A 210 -2.54 -1.51 -7.82
N ALA A 211 -3.82 -1.62 -8.15
CA ALA A 211 -4.22 -1.50 -9.54
C ALA A 211 -4.26 0.00 -9.90
N MET A 212 -3.47 0.42 -10.88
CA MET A 212 -3.72 1.66 -11.60
C MET A 212 -4.98 1.44 -12.45
N VAL A 213 -6.05 2.16 -12.11
CA VAL A 213 -7.33 2.14 -12.82
C VAL A 213 -7.54 3.55 -13.33
N ASP A 214 -7.86 3.67 -14.62
CA ASP A 214 -8.16 4.95 -15.27
C ASP A 214 -7.03 6.00 -15.21
N ILE A 215 -5.76 5.56 -15.15
CA ILE A 215 -4.58 6.42 -15.35
C ILE A 215 -4.11 6.27 -16.79
N GLU A 216 -4.04 7.38 -17.53
CA GLU A 216 -3.47 7.41 -18.89
C GLU A 216 -1.94 7.35 -18.84
N LYS A 217 -1.32 6.84 -19.92
CA LYS A 217 0.14 6.64 -19.95
C LYS A 217 0.87 7.97 -19.77
N GLU A 218 0.31 9.03 -20.32
CA GLU A 218 0.82 10.39 -20.33
C GLU A 218 0.80 11.04 -18.94
N GLU A 219 -0.05 10.54 -18.03
CA GLU A 219 -0.19 11.05 -16.66
C GLU A 219 0.83 10.42 -15.70
N ILE A 220 1.41 9.27 -16.05
CA ILE A 220 2.33 8.51 -15.17
C ILE A 220 3.49 9.37 -14.67
N GLN A 221 4.04 10.23 -15.54
CA GLN A 221 5.15 11.13 -15.22
C GLN A 221 4.84 12.12 -14.08
N HIS A 222 3.56 12.45 -13.86
CA HIS A 222 3.15 13.38 -12.81
C HIS A 222 3.14 12.76 -11.42
N PHE A 223 3.23 11.43 -11.35
CA PHE A 223 3.24 10.66 -10.11
C PHE A 223 4.66 10.23 -9.68
N PHE A 224 5.69 10.73 -10.36
CA PHE A 224 7.08 10.67 -9.91
C PHE A 224 7.47 12.08 -9.45
N PRO A 225 7.61 12.34 -8.14
CA PRO A 225 7.85 13.69 -7.61
C PRO A 225 9.04 14.41 -8.24
N GLU A 226 10.14 13.68 -8.43
CA GLU A 226 11.39 14.17 -9.03
C GLU A 226 11.24 14.49 -10.52
N ILE A 227 10.50 13.66 -11.27
CA ILE A 227 10.21 13.89 -12.70
C ILE A 227 9.22 15.04 -12.84
N PHE A 228 8.20 15.09 -11.99
CA PHE A 228 7.19 16.14 -12.00
C PHE A 228 7.81 17.52 -11.75
N GLU A 229 8.77 17.61 -10.82
CA GLU A 229 9.44 18.88 -10.54
C GLU A 229 10.40 19.26 -11.67
N GLU A 230 11.30 18.37 -12.09
CA GLU A 230 12.25 18.68 -13.15
C GLU A 230 11.56 18.89 -14.52
N GLY A 231 10.43 18.23 -14.74
CA GLY A 231 9.59 18.37 -15.93
C GLY A 231 9.11 19.81 -16.16
N LYS A 232 8.98 20.64 -15.12
CA LYS A 232 8.59 22.06 -15.25
C LYS A 232 9.62 22.90 -16.00
N ASN A 233 10.87 22.44 -16.06
CA ASN A 233 11.97 23.10 -16.76
C ASN A 233 12.08 22.67 -18.23
N CYS A 234 11.23 21.73 -18.69
CA CYS A 234 11.25 21.29 -20.07
C CYS A 234 10.82 22.40 -21.04
N LYS A 235 11.46 22.45 -22.21
CA LYS A 235 11.10 23.41 -23.26
C LYS A 235 9.64 23.25 -23.73
N PHE A 236 9.13 22.02 -23.73
CA PHE A 236 7.80 21.68 -24.22
C PHE A 236 6.89 21.30 -23.06
N HIS A 237 5.66 21.83 -23.05
CA HIS A 237 4.67 21.58 -22.00
C HIS A 237 4.12 20.14 -21.98
N ASN A 238 4.22 19.42 -23.10
CA ASN A 238 3.74 18.04 -23.27
C ASN A 238 4.90 17.06 -23.47
N CYS A 239 6.07 17.37 -22.90
CA CYS A 239 7.21 16.46 -22.89
C CYS A 239 6.81 15.15 -22.20
N LEU A 240 7.13 13.99 -22.79
CA LEU A 240 6.95 12.68 -22.17
C LEU A 240 8.26 12.13 -21.57
N HIS A 241 9.35 12.88 -21.69
CA HIS A 241 10.66 12.54 -21.16
C HIS A 241 11.22 11.20 -21.69
N ILE A 242 10.98 10.89 -22.97
CA ILE A 242 11.45 9.66 -23.62
C ILE A 242 12.59 9.96 -24.59
N ASN A 243 12.40 10.90 -25.52
CA ASN A 243 13.35 11.21 -26.59
C ASN A 243 13.29 12.66 -27.06
N GLU A 244 12.63 13.53 -26.29
CA GLU A 244 12.41 14.92 -26.64
C GLU A 244 13.71 15.73 -26.58
N PRO A 245 13.98 16.57 -27.60
CA PRO A 245 15.14 17.42 -27.58
C PRO A 245 15.01 18.49 -26.50
N LYS A 246 16.07 18.71 -25.71
CA LYS A 246 16.11 19.66 -24.58
C LYS A 246 15.10 19.31 -23.46
N CYS A 247 14.92 18.02 -23.20
CA CYS A 247 14.23 17.52 -22.03
C CYS A 247 15.11 17.72 -20.78
N SER A 248 14.62 18.46 -19.79
CA SER A 248 15.37 18.71 -18.54
C SER A 248 15.53 17.46 -17.68
N VAL A 249 14.57 16.53 -17.76
CA VAL A 249 14.60 15.26 -17.01
C VAL A 249 15.67 14.29 -17.50
N ILE A 250 16.00 14.32 -18.80
CA ILE A 250 17.01 13.42 -19.40
C ILE A 250 18.42 14.04 -19.38
N ALA A 251 18.49 15.38 -19.38
CA ALA A 251 19.73 16.16 -19.57
C ALA A 251 20.63 16.12 -18.32
#